data_AF-S8FVW2-F1
#
_entry.id   AF-S8FVW2-F1
#
_cell.length_a   1.000
_cell.length_b   1.000
_cell.length_c   1.000
_cell.angle_alpha   90.00
_cell.angle_beta   90.00
_cell.angle_gamma   90.00
#
_symmetry.space_group_name_H-M   'P 1'
#
loop_
_entity.id
_entity.type
_entity.pdbx_description
1 polymer ?
#
loop_
_entity_poly.entity_id
_entity_poly.type
_entity_poly.pdbx_seq_one_letter_code
_entity_poly.pdbx_strand_id
1 'polypeptide(L)'
;KAAETEALIDSGSMECLVSPGLVKRVGMTLIPLERPIILRNADESENSQGRITHYVTLKYLWKGATRMRVQKAYVASIGQHEVILGMTWLQKENPAVYWTTGNLIVR
;
A
#
# COMPACT_ATOMS: atom_id res chain seq x y z
N LYS A 1 5.28 14.24 9.66
CA LYS A 1 5.92 14.71 8.41
C LYS A 1 5.14 14.13 7.24
N ALA A 2 5.31 14.67 6.02
CA ALA A 2 4.65 14.15 4.81
C ALA A 2 5.73 13.88 3.74
N ALA A 3 5.45 12.95 2.83
CA ALA A 3 6.28 12.66 1.67
C ALA A 3 5.38 12.47 0.45
N GLU A 4 5.86 12.89 -0.71
CA GLU A 4 5.30 12.49 -2.00
C GLU A 4 5.93 11.15 -2.42
N THR A 5 5.12 10.26 -2.96
CA THR A 5 5.55 8.97 -3.48
C THR A 5 4.59 8.53 -4.58
N GLU A 6 5.06 7.67 -5.46
CA GLU A 6 4.22 6.89 -6.35
C GLU A 6 3.69 5.66 -5.61
N ALA A 7 2.46 5.24 -5.94
CA ALA A 7 1.85 4.03 -5.46
C ALA A 7 1.55 3.11 -6.64
N LEU A 8 1.96 1.85 -6.54
CA LEU A 8 1.60 0.83 -7.52
C LEU A 8 0.15 0.39 -7.28
N ILE A 9 -0.68 0.42 -8.31
CA ILE A 9 -2.02 -0.18 -8.27
C ILE A 9 -1.89 -1.64 -8.69
N ASP A 10 -2.19 -2.57 -7.78
CA ASP A 10 -1.96 -3.99 -8.00
C ASP A 10 -3.18 -4.82 -7.61
N SER A 11 -3.97 -5.24 -8.60
CA SER A 11 -5.11 -6.13 -8.38
C SER A 11 -4.71 -7.56 -8.00
N GLY A 12 -3.44 -7.94 -8.17
CA GLY A 12 -2.89 -9.22 -7.73
C GLY A 12 -2.56 -9.26 -6.24
N SER A 13 -2.41 -8.11 -5.59
CA SER A 13 -2.24 -8.03 -4.13
C SER A 13 -3.59 -7.96 -3.44
N MET A 14 -3.87 -8.87 -2.51
CA MET A 14 -5.09 -8.82 -1.70
C MET A 14 -5.13 -7.59 -0.79
N GLU A 15 -3.98 -7.24 -0.21
CA GLU A 15 -3.87 -6.18 0.79
C GLU A 15 -3.04 -5.00 0.28
N CYS A 16 -3.21 -3.85 0.94
CA CYS A 16 -2.30 -2.73 0.71
C CYS A 16 -1.01 -2.93 1.49
N LEU A 17 0.12 -2.60 0.88
CA LEU A 17 1.45 -2.74 1.46
C LEU A 17 2.18 -1.41 1.46
N VAL A 18 3.05 -1.20 2.44
CA VAL A 18 3.93 -0.05 2.53
C VAL A 18 5.35 -0.50 2.88
N SER A 19 6.34 0.13 2.25
CA SER A 19 7.73 -0.17 2.52
C SER A 19 8.17 0.33 3.91
N PRO A 20 9.02 -0.42 4.63
CA PRO A 20 9.64 0.06 5.86
C PRO A 20 10.43 1.36 5.68
N GLY A 21 10.99 1.57 4.48
CA GLY A 21 11.72 2.78 4.11
C GLY A 21 10.85 4.02 4.19
N LEU A 22 9.67 3.99 3.56
CA LEU A 22 8.72 5.09 3.61
C LEU A 22 8.19 5.31 5.03
N VAL A 23 7.86 4.23 5.75
CA VAL A 23 7.44 4.29 7.16
C VAL A 23 8.46 5.04 8.01
N LYS A 24 9.74 4.67 7.90
CA LYS A 24 10.85 5.31 8.64
C LYS A 24 11.04 6.76 8.21
N ARG A 25 11.02 7.05 6.90
CA ARG A 25 11.25 8.40 6.36
C ARG A 25 10.18 9.39 6.80
N VAL A 26 8.92 8.96 6.83
CA VAL A 26 7.78 9.79 7.23
C VAL A 26 7.61 9.82 8.76
N GLY A 27 8.08 8.79 9.46
CA GLY A 27 7.91 8.61 10.90
C GLY A 27 6.50 8.16 11.24
N MET A 28 5.97 7.16 10.51
CA MET A 28 4.61 6.64 10.74
C MET A 28 4.56 5.78 12.00
N THR A 29 3.44 5.84 12.72
CA THR A 29 3.20 4.98 13.88
C THR A 29 2.91 3.55 13.42
N LEU A 30 3.79 2.63 13.81
CA LEU A 30 3.61 1.19 13.63
C LEU A 30 2.61 0.67 14.66
N ILE A 31 1.63 -0.12 14.19
CA ILE A 31 0.67 -0.80 15.06
C ILE A 31 0.93 -2.31 14.95
N PRO A 32 1.20 -3.00 16.08
CA PRO A 32 1.49 -4.43 16.05
C PRO A 32 0.25 -5.24 15.67
N LEU A 33 0.47 -6.35 14.98
CA LEU A 33 -0.55 -7.36 14.75
C LEU A 33 -0.59 -8.32 15.94
N GLU A 34 -1.80 -8.78 16.30
CA GLU A 34 -1.96 -9.83 17.32
C GLU A 34 -1.26 -11.13 16.91
N ARG A 35 -1.24 -11.43 15.61
CA ARG A 35 -0.58 -12.60 15.04
C ARG A 35 0.19 -12.20 13.78
N PRO A 36 1.46 -12.59 13.64
CA PRO A 36 2.22 -12.36 12.42
C PRO A 36 1.58 -13.05 11.20
N ILE A 37 1.65 -12.41 10.04
CA ILE A 37 1.12 -12.92 8.77
C ILE A 37 2.29 -13.37 7.89
N ILE A 38 2.17 -14.55 7.28
CA ILE A 38 3.11 -15.00 6.25
C ILE A 38 2.70 -14.34 4.93
N LEU A 39 3.54 -13.45 4.42
CA LEU A 39 3.34 -12.86 3.10
C LEU A 39 4.06 -13.73 2.05
N ARG A 40 3.30 -14.20 1.07
CA ARG A 40 3.85 -14.85 -0.13
C ARG A 40 3.79 -13.89 -1.31
N ASN A 41 4.86 -13.86 -2.09
CA ASN A 41 4.92 -13.12 -3.33
C ASN A 41 4.14 -13.87 -4.43
N ALA A 42 4.01 -13.27 -5.61
CA ALA A 42 3.29 -13.86 -6.73
C ALA A 42 3.91 -15.17 -7.26
N ASP A 43 5.22 -15.35 -7.07
CA ASP A 43 5.97 -16.58 -7.42
C ASP A 43 5.96 -17.63 -6.28
N GLU A 44 5.05 -17.47 -5.32
CA GLU A 44 4.87 -18.30 -4.11
C GLU A 44 6.03 -18.29 -3.10
N SER A 45 7.12 -17.58 -3.41
CA SER A 45 8.22 -17.38 -2.47
C SER A 45 7.77 -16.58 -1.25
N GLU A 46 8.38 -16.84 -0.10
CA GLU A 46 8.15 -16.00 1.08
C GLU A 46 8.80 -14.63 0.90
N ASN A 47 8.13 -13.60 1.40
CA ASN A 47 8.65 -12.25 1.34
C ASN A 47 10.02 -12.15 2.01
N SER A 48 10.93 -11.35 1.45
CA SER A 48 12.33 -11.29 1.90
C SER A 48 12.52 -10.79 3.34
N GLN A 49 11.52 -10.11 3.91
CA GLN A 49 11.51 -9.70 5.32
C GLN A 49 10.80 -10.69 6.25
N GLY A 50 10.42 -11.86 5.73
CA GLY A 50 9.71 -12.88 6.48
C GLY A 50 8.27 -12.46 6.76
N ARG A 51 7.87 -12.54 8.03
CA ARG A 51 6.48 -12.33 8.45
C ARG A 51 6.17 -10.86 8.65
N ILE A 52 5.00 -10.44 8.18
CA ILE A 52 4.43 -9.14 8.51
C ILE A 52 4.02 -9.16 9.98
N THR A 53 4.51 -8.18 10.74
CA THR A 53 4.24 -8.05 12.18
C THR A 53 3.51 -6.76 12.53
N HIS A 54 3.50 -5.78 11.62
CA HIS A 54 2.94 -4.46 11.87
C HIS A 54 2.16 -3.95 10.65
N TYR A 55 1.25 -3.02 10.92
CA TYR A 55 0.58 -2.22 9.91
C TYR A 55 0.63 -0.75 10.29
N VAL A 56 0.28 0.11 9.33
CA VAL A 56 0.09 1.54 9.54
C VAL A 56 -1.25 1.98 8.96
N THR A 57 -1.71 3.14 9.40
CA THR A 57 -2.83 3.85 8.77
C THR A 57 -2.26 4.94 7.86
N LEU A 58 -2.29 4.70 6.55
CA LEU A 58 -1.92 5.69 5.54
C LEU A 58 -2.99 6.78 5.49
N LYS A 59 -2.59 8.03 5.73
CA LYS A 59 -3.39 9.22 5.45
C LYS A 59 -2.74 9.95 4.29
N TYR A 60 -3.39 9.99 3.12
CA TYR A 60 -2.79 10.52 1.91
C TYR A 60 -3.79 11.33 1.08
N LEU A 61 -3.25 12.22 0.25
CA LEU A 61 -3.96 12.97 -0.76
C LEU A 61 -3.51 12.47 -2.12
N TRP A 62 -4.45 12.08 -2.97
CA TRP A 62 -4.13 11.77 -4.37
C TRP A 62 -3.76 13.06 -5.08
N LYS A 63 -2.79 13.03 -6.00
CA LYS A 63 -2.36 14.23 -6.72
C LYS A 63 -3.54 14.87 -7.45
N GLY A 64 -3.77 16.16 -7.18
CA GLY A 64 -4.90 16.91 -7.74
C GLY A 64 -6.26 16.66 -7.08
N ALA A 65 -6.35 15.79 -6.06
CA ALA A 65 -7.57 15.61 -5.28
C ALA A 65 -7.63 16.61 -4.12
N THR A 66 -8.85 16.92 -3.67
CA THR A 66 -9.12 17.73 -2.46
C THR A 66 -9.48 16.88 -1.24
N ARG A 67 -9.83 15.61 -1.47
CA ARG A 67 -10.28 14.68 -0.43
C ARG A 67 -9.13 13.83 0.10
N MET A 68 -8.88 13.96 1.41
CA MET A 68 -7.99 13.06 2.14
C MET A 68 -8.57 11.64 2.21
N ARG A 69 -7.72 10.65 1.97
CA ARG A 69 -8.05 9.23 2.06
C ARG A 69 -7.30 8.59 3.22
N VAL A 70 -7.91 7.52 3.74
CA VAL A 70 -7.39 6.73 4.85
C VAL A 70 -7.38 5.26 4.44
N GLN A 71 -6.24 4.59 4.53
CA GLN A 71 -6.11 3.18 4.15
C GLN A 71 -5.20 2.45 5.15
N LYS A 72 -5.63 1.26 5.59
CA LYS A 72 -4.74 0.34 6.32
C LYS A 72 -3.76 -0.26 5.32
N ALA A 73 -2.47 -0.23 5.64
CA ALA A 73 -1.43 -0.91 4.86
C ALA A 73 -0.49 -1.68 5.77
N TYR A 74 -0.13 -2.89 5.36
CA TYR A 74 0.82 -3.73 6.09
C TYR A 74 2.25 -3.37 5.72
N VAL A 75 3.15 -3.48 6.69
CA VAL A 75 4.57 -3.16 6.47
C VAL A 75 5.29 -4.39 5.94
N ALA A 76 5.83 -4.31 4.73
CA ALA A 76 6.49 -5.42 4.05
C ALA A 76 7.56 -4.95 3.05
N SER A 77 8.51 -5.83 2.72
CA SER A 77 9.47 -5.58 1.63
C SER A 77 8.76 -5.75 0.29
N ILE A 78 8.65 -4.67 -0.50
CA ILE A 78 7.88 -4.66 -1.75
C ILE A 78 8.73 -4.21 -2.94
N GLY A 79 10.00 -4.62 -2.93
CA GLY A 79 10.95 -4.28 -3.98
C GLY A 79 11.30 -2.78 -4.00
N GLN A 80 11.23 -2.17 -5.18
CA GLN A 80 11.54 -0.75 -5.39
C GLN A 80 10.36 0.18 -5.09
N HIS A 81 9.17 -0.38 -4.87
CA HIS A 81 7.98 0.42 -4.61
C HIS A 81 7.91 0.85 -3.15
N GLU A 82 7.25 1.98 -2.89
CA GLU A 82 7.04 2.44 -1.51
C GLU A 82 5.66 2.14 -0.98
N VAL A 83 4.66 2.05 -1.88
CA VAL A 83 3.27 1.71 -1.58
C VAL A 83 2.74 0.81 -2.69
N ILE A 84 2.05 -0.26 -2.30
CA ILE A 84 1.18 -1.05 -3.18
C ILE A 84 -0.25 -0.88 -2.67
N LEU A 85 -1.15 -0.44 -3.55
CA LEU A 85 -2.59 -0.37 -3.30
C LEU A 85 -3.25 -1.62 -3.90
N GLY A 86 -3.60 -2.55 -3.02
CA GLY A 86 -4.18 -3.84 -3.37
C GLY A 86 -5.71 -3.84 -3.42
N MET A 87 -6.27 -5.04 -3.40
CA MET A 87 -7.71 -5.31 -3.51
C MET A 87 -8.54 -4.60 -2.44
N THR A 88 -8.06 -4.54 -1.19
CA THR A 88 -8.76 -3.80 -0.12
C THR A 88 -8.94 -2.31 -0.40
N TRP A 89 -8.03 -1.70 -1.17
CA TRP A 89 -8.20 -0.32 -1.65
C TRP A 89 -9.06 -0.26 -2.92
N LEU A 90 -8.83 -1.16 -3.88
CA LEU A 90 -9.59 -1.21 -5.14
C LEU A 90 -11.09 -1.39 -4.90
N GLN A 91 -11.48 -2.29 -3.99
CA GLN A 91 -12.88 -2.51 -3.62
C GLN A 91 -13.49 -1.29 -2.93
N LYS A 92 -12.69 -0.59 -2.11
CA LYS A 92 -13.14 0.58 -1.35
C LYS A 92 -13.37 1.80 -2.24
N GLU A 93 -12.40 2.12 -3.08
CA GLU A 93 -12.43 3.34 -3.90
C GLU A 93 -13.08 3.12 -5.27
N ASN A 94 -13.12 1.85 -5.73
CA ASN A 94 -13.68 1.42 -7.01
C ASN A 94 -13.35 2.39 -8.18
N PRO A 95 -12.07 2.62 -8.46
CA PRO A 95 -11.66 3.63 -9.42
C PRO A 95 -11.98 3.22 -10.85
N ALA A 96 -12.21 4.21 -11.71
CA ALA A 96 -12.27 3.96 -13.15
C ALA A 96 -10.84 3.89 -13.70
N VAL A 97 -10.49 2.77 -14.33
CA VAL A 97 -9.18 2.56 -14.97
C VAL A 97 -9.37 2.64 -16.48
N TYR A 98 -8.70 3.61 -17.11
CA TYR A 98 -8.67 3.74 -18.56
C TYR A 98 -7.40 3.09 -19.08
N TRP A 99 -7.48 1.77 -19.29
CA TRP A 99 -6.33 0.93 -19.66
C TRP A 99 -5.56 1.42 -20.89
N THR A 100 -6.26 2.01 -21.87
CA THR A 100 -5.65 2.53 -23.09
C THR A 100 -4.77 3.75 -22.87
N THR A 101 -5.09 4.59 -21.88
CA THR A 101 -4.34 5.82 -21.56
C THR A 101 -3.48 5.69 -20.32
N GLY A 102 -3.69 4.64 -19.52
CA GLY A 102 -3.08 4.49 -18.20
C GLY A 102 -3.69 5.42 -17.14
N ASN A 103 -4.78 6.13 -17.45
CA ASN A 103 -5.38 7.07 -16.52
C ASN A 103 -6.22 6.34 -15.46
N LEU A 104 -6.12 6.83 -14.22
CA LEU A 104 -6.90 6.37 -13.08
C LEU A 104 -7.75 7.51 -12.53
N ILE A 105 -9.05 7.31 -12.41
CA ILE A 105 -9.96 8.26 -11.75
C ILE A 105 -10.45 7.66 -10.44
N VAL A 106 -10.12 8.33 -9.33
CA VAL A 106 -10.56 7.96 -7.98
C VAL A 106 -11.62 8.96 -7.53
N ARG A 107 -12.81 8.49 -7.15
CA ARG A 107 -13.95 9.34 -6.75
C ARG A 107 -13.77 9.99 -5.38
#